data_AF-A0A7Y2EH30-F1
#
_entry.id   AF-A0A7Y2EH30-F1
#
_cell.length_a   1.000
_cell.length_b   1.000
_cell.length_c   1.000
_cell.angle_alpha   90.00
_cell.angle_beta   90.00
_cell.angle_gamma   90.00
#
_symmetry.space_group_name_H-M   'P 1'
#
loop_
_entity.id
_entity.type
_entity.pdbx_description
1 polymer ?
#
loop_
_entity_poly.entity_id
_entity_poly.type
_entity_poly.pdbx_seq_one_letter_code
_entity_poly.pdbx_strand_id
1 'polypeptide(L)'
;MKKSVLILSAVLIVVCIAVYGFMDRNNSETKELATLEQVQTSTTEETASITTVPERPEKKIFRDFIYDVGPRFNPIKKTDLAKARSFSDFIAEEHANRITYYTFVSVIVLNGDEKTKIRETGNDGDLTAAQIKLLQSFDHSSNLMVWADYQEHEFHTG
;
A
#
# COMPACT_ATOMS: atom_id res chain seq x y z
N MET A 1 47.42 15.62 -25.82
CA MET A 1 46.59 14.62 -25.08
C MET A 1 46.41 14.93 -23.59
N LYS A 2 47.39 15.52 -22.87
CA LYS A 2 47.24 15.82 -21.42
C LYS A 2 46.34 17.03 -21.09
N LYS A 3 46.29 18.05 -21.95
CA LYS A 3 45.50 19.29 -21.72
C LYS A 3 43.99 19.10 -21.93
N SER A 4 43.59 18.25 -22.87
CA SER A 4 42.18 17.94 -23.13
C SER A 4 41.54 17.11 -22.01
N VAL A 5 42.31 16.23 -21.36
CA VAL A 5 41.84 15.45 -20.19
C VAL A 5 41.62 16.35 -18.98
N LEU A 6 42.50 17.34 -18.76
CA LEU A 6 42.34 18.30 -17.66
C LEU A 6 41.08 19.17 -17.85
N ILE A 7 40.82 19.64 -19.08
CA ILE A 7 39.62 20.42 -19.39
C ILE A 7 38.34 19.59 -19.16
N LEU A 8 38.35 18.31 -19.57
CA LEU A 8 37.20 17.42 -19.36
C LEU A 8 36.90 17.21 -17.86
N SER A 9 37.95 17.06 -17.04
CA SER A 9 37.80 16.90 -15.59
C SER A 9 37.22 18.14 -14.91
N ALA A 10 37.62 19.34 -15.35
CA ALA A 10 37.12 20.58 -14.79
C ALA A 10 35.63 20.80 -15.12
N VAL A 11 35.20 20.46 -16.34
CA VAL A 11 33.80 20.55 -16.75
C VAL A 11 32.93 19.55 -15.96
N LEU A 12 33.44 18.34 -15.69
CA LEU A 12 32.71 17.33 -14.93
C LEU A 12 32.40 17.78 -13.49
N ILE A 13 33.36 18.43 -12.82
CA ILE A 13 33.20 18.90 -11.43
C ILE A 13 32.10 19.98 -11.33
N VAL A 14 32.05 20.91 -12.28
CA VAL A 14 31.04 21.99 -12.29
C VAL A 14 29.62 21.43 -12.46
N VAL A 15 29.46 20.41 -13.31
CA VAL A 15 28.17 19.74 -13.52
C VAL A 15 27.70 19.01 -12.27
N CYS A 16 28.60 18.32 -11.55
CA CYS A 16 28.25 17.63 -10.31
C CYS A 16 27.76 18.59 -9.20
N ILE A 17 28.39 19.77 -9.07
CA ILE A 17 28.00 20.78 -8.07
C ILE A 17 26.61 21.37 -8.39
N ALA A 18 26.31 21.61 -9.68
CA ALA A 18 25.03 22.16 -10.10
C ALA A 18 23.85 21.21 -9.82
N VAL A 19 24.04 19.89 -9.97
CA VAL A 19 23.00 18.88 -9.68
C VAL A 19 22.74 18.80 -8.17
N TYR A 20 23.78 18.84 -7.33
CA TYR A 20 23.62 18.84 -5.88
C TYR A 20 22.87 20.07 -5.36
N GLY A 21 23.10 21.25 -5.93
CA GLY A 21 22.42 22.49 -5.51
C GLY A 21 20.92 22.54 -5.82
N PHE A 22 20.44 21.77 -6.81
CA PHE A 22 19.01 21.71 -7.15
C PHE A 22 18.23 20.66 -6.34
N MET A 23 18.92 19.70 -5.73
CA MET A 23 18.29 18.55 -5.07
C MET A 23 17.90 18.82 -3.61
N ASP A 24 18.43 19.89 -2.99
CA ASP A 24 18.21 20.24 -1.58
C ASP A 24 16.95 21.08 -1.32
N ARG A 25 16.07 21.26 -2.32
CA ARG A 25 14.92 22.17 -2.22
C ARG A 25 13.55 21.50 -1.94
N ASN A 26 13.53 20.22 -1.57
CA ASN A 26 12.26 19.49 -1.38
C ASN A 26 11.96 18.98 0.04
N ASN A 27 12.81 19.26 1.05
CA ASN A 27 12.52 18.85 2.43
C ASN A 27 12.21 20.04 3.33
N SER A 28 10.95 20.47 3.32
CA SER A 28 10.36 21.17 4.46
C SER A 28 9.01 20.54 4.77
N GLU A 29 9.02 19.50 5.60
CA GLU A 29 7.81 18.99 6.26
C GLU A 29 7.47 19.89 7.45
N THR A 30 6.39 20.65 7.33
CA THR A 30 5.83 21.48 8.39
C THR A 30 5.03 20.58 9.35
N LYS A 31 5.53 20.45 10.59
CA LYS A 31 4.78 19.88 11.72
C LYS A 31 3.92 20.98 12.38
N GLU A 32 2.61 20.82 12.38
CA GLU A 32 1.67 21.45 13.32
C GLU A 32 0.72 20.36 13.81
N LEU A 33 0.98 19.75 14.97
CA LEU A 33 0.66 20.19 16.34
C LEU A 33 -0.85 20.28 16.61
N ALA A 34 -1.34 19.24 17.29
CA ALA A 34 -2.68 19.10 17.81
C ALA A 34 -2.98 20.16 18.88
N THR A 35 -4.12 20.84 18.74
CA THR A 35 -4.72 21.63 19.82
C THR A 35 -6.11 21.06 20.11
N LEU A 36 -6.18 20.26 21.17
CA LEU A 36 -7.43 19.84 21.81
C LEU A 36 -7.92 21.02 22.65
N GLU A 37 -8.94 21.75 22.16
CA GLU A 37 -9.62 22.75 22.98
C GLU A 37 -10.78 22.15 23.75
N GLN A 38 -10.86 22.63 24.99
CA GLN A 38 -11.56 22.08 26.12
C GLN A 38 -13.05 22.41 26.12
N VAL A 39 -13.77 21.50 26.75
CA VAL A 39 -15.14 21.59 27.23
C VAL A 39 -15.32 22.80 28.16
N GLN A 40 -16.34 23.63 27.90
CA GLN A 40 -16.99 24.43 28.93
C GLN A 40 -18.47 24.63 28.58
N THR A 41 -19.35 23.90 29.28
CA THR A 41 -20.79 24.14 29.27
C THR A 41 -21.18 24.70 30.63
N SER A 42 -21.61 25.96 30.62
CA SER A 42 -22.11 26.71 31.77
C SER A 42 -23.41 26.10 32.30
N THR A 43 -23.47 25.91 33.61
CA THR A 43 -24.70 25.55 34.34
C THR A 43 -25.52 26.81 34.59
N THR A 44 -26.78 26.81 34.15
CA THR A 44 -27.82 27.68 34.70
C THR A 44 -28.99 26.77 35.07
N GLU A 45 -29.27 26.70 36.37
CA GLU A 45 -30.46 26.07 36.91
C GLU A 45 -31.67 26.96 36.64
N GLU A 46 -32.69 26.44 35.98
CA GLU A 46 -34.04 26.97 36.09
C GLU A 46 -35.03 25.80 36.19
N THR A 47 -35.67 25.74 37.35
CA THR A 47 -36.63 24.72 37.78
C THR A 47 -38.00 25.03 37.20
N ALA A 48 -38.59 24.15 36.37
CA ALA A 48 -40.04 24.02 36.27
C ALA A 48 -40.52 22.72 35.60
N SER A 49 -41.52 22.12 36.26
CA SER A 49 -42.54 21.17 35.79
C SER A 49 -42.14 19.75 35.39
N ILE A 50 -42.60 18.82 36.24
CA ILE A 50 -42.69 17.39 36.02
C ILE A 50 -43.74 17.14 34.93
N THR A 51 -43.30 17.15 33.67
CA THR A 51 -44.03 16.49 32.59
C THR A 51 -43.33 15.17 32.36
N THR A 52 -44.05 14.06 32.49
CA THR A 52 -43.52 12.72 32.22
C THR A 52 -43.02 12.67 30.78
N VAL A 53 -41.71 12.81 30.61
CA VAL A 53 -41.02 12.68 29.32
C VAL A 53 -41.23 11.22 28.89
N PRO A 54 -41.83 10.94 27.71
CA PRO A 54 -41.84 9.57 27.20
C PRO A 54 -40.41 9.10 27.13
N GLU A 55 -40.13 7.92 27.71
CA GLU A 55 -38.79 7.31 27.77
C GLU A 55 -38.08 7.54 26.44
N ARG A 56 -37.01 8.36 26.46
CA ARG A 56 -36.14 8.51 25.31
C ARG A 56 -35.66 7.10 24.99
N PRO A 57 -35.85 6.60 23.74
CA PRO A 57 -35.29 5.31 23.38
C PRO A 57 -33.81 5.37 23.71
N GLU A 58 -33.35 4.43 24.56
CA GLU A 58 -31.96 4.39 25.01
C GLU A 58 -31.06 4.55 23.79
N LYS A 59 -30.21 5.58 23.82
CA LYS A 59 -29.28 5.87 22.73
C LYS A 59 -28.44 4.61 22.55
N LYS A 60 -28.65 3.87 21.46
CA LYS A 60 -27.97 2.62 21.17
C LYS A 60 -26.45 2.89 21.14
N ILE A 61 -25.79 2.59 22.24
CA ILE A 61 -24.34 2.77 22.36
C ILE A 61 -23.72 1.55 21.67
N PHE A 62 -23.22 1.74 20.45
CA PHE A 62 -22.36 0.75 19.80
C PHE A 62 -21.05 0.68 20.60
N ARG A 63 -20.98 -0.26 21.54
CA ARG A 63 -19.83 -0.45 22.45
C ARG A 63 -18.71 -1.26 21.81
N ASP A 64 -19.00 -1.98 20.72
CA ASP A 64 -18.07 -2.94 20.14
C ASP A 64 -17.57 -2.45 18.78
N PHE A 65 -16.85 -1.33 18.79
CA PHE A 65 -15.94 -1.07 17.68
C PHE A 65 -14.69 -1.93 17.89
N ILE A 66 -14.71 -3.16 17.37
CA ILE A 66 -13.50 -3.99 17.31
C ILE A 66 -12.62 -3.40 16.22
N TYR A 67 -11.63 -2.60 16.62
CA TYR A 67 -10.54 -2.18 15.76
C TYR A 67 -9.42 -3.21 15.90
N ASP A 68 -9.33 -4.14 14.96
CA ASP A 68 -8.09 -4.92 14.81
C ASP A 68 -7.02 -3.99 14.22
N VAL A 69 -5.93 -3.79 14.96
CA VAL A 69 -4.81 -2.95 14.55
C VAL A 69 -3.68 -3.87 14.11
N GLY A 70 -3.73 -4.25 12.84
CA GLY A 70 -2.72 -5.08 12.18
C GLY A 70 -2.23 -4.46 10.88
N PRO A 71 -1.08 -4.91 10.36
CA PRO A 71 -0.68 -4.56 9.00
C PRO A 71 -1.75 -5.02 8.02
N ARG A 72 -2.06 -4.20 7.03
CA ARG A 72 -3.02 -4.55 5.95
C ARG A 72 -2.59 -5.76 5.12
N PHE A 73 -1.33 -6.18 5.23
CA PHE A 73 -0.73 -7.26 4.46
C PHE A 73 -0.03 -8.25 5.38
N ASN A 74 -0.22 -9.54 5.09
CA ASN A 74 0.51 -10.60 5.77
C ASN A 74 1.93 -10.72 5.21
N PRO A 75 2.96 -10.92 6.06
CA PRO A 75 4.31 -11.15 5.57
C PRO A 75 4.41 -12.50 4.85
N ILE A 76 5.08 -12.53 3.71
CA ILE A 76 5.39 -13.76 2.95
C ILE A 76 6.86 -14.13 3.17
N LYS A 77 7.14 -15.39 3.56
CA LYS A 77 8.53 -15.83 3.71
C LYS A 77 9.16 -16.07 2.35
N LYS A 78 10.49 -15.85 2.23
CA LYS A 78 11.23 -16.15 1.00
C LYS A 78 11.14 -17.63 0.59
N THR A 79 11.03 -18.53 1.56
CA THR A 79 10.84 -19.97 1.29
C THR A 79 9.51 -20.25 0.63
N ASP A 80 8.47 -19.49 0.98
CA ASP A 80 7.12 -19.64 0.44
C ASP A 80 7.08 -19.00 -0.95
N LEU A 81 7.71 -17.83 -1.12
CA LEU A 81 7.92 -17.19 -2.42
C LEU A 81 8.66 -18.10 -3.42
N ALA A 82 9.68 -18.84 -2.97
CA ALA A 82 10.41 -19.79 -3.83
C ALA A 82 9.53 -20.98 -4.29
N LYS A 83 8.54 -21.35 -3.48
CA LYS A 83 7.60 -22.43 -3.74
C LYS A 83 6.36 -21.98 -4.48
N ALA A 84 6.07 -20.68 -4.54
CA ALA A 84 4.89 -20.14 -5.21
C ALA A 84 4.82 -20.60 -6.67
N ARG A 85 3.65 -21.10 -7.07
CA ARG A 85 3.32 -21.59 -8.41
C ARG A 85 2.04 -20.99 -8.97
N SER A 86 1.21 -20.35 -8.16
CA SER A 86 -0.03 -19.72 -8.62
C SER A 86 -0.25 -18.35 -7.98
N PHE A 87 -1.19 -17.56 -8.52
CA PHE A 87 -1.62 -16.30 -7.91
C PHE A 87 -2.24 -16.51 -6.52
N SER A 88 -2.89 -17.65 -6.30
CA SER A 88 -3.49 -18.00 -5.00
C SER A 88 -2.48 -18.13 -3.87
N ASP A 89 -1.19 -18.36 -4.16
CA ASP A 89 -0.13 -18.39 -3.15
C ASP A 89 0.16 -17.02 -2.51
N PHE A 90 -0.37 -15.92 -3.08
CA PHE A 90 -0.14 -14.54 -2.61
C PHE A 90 -1.33 -13.92 -1.90
N ILE A 91 -2.48 -14.60 -1.90
CA ILE A 91 -3.74 -14.10 -1.34
C ILE A 91 -4.31 -15.11 -0.35
N ALA A 92 -5.23 -14.67 0.51
CA ALA A 92 -5.90 -15.59 1.42
C ALA A 92 -6.78 -16.59 0.64
N GLU A 93 -6.91 -17.80 1.16
CA GLU A 93 -7.68 -18.89 0.55
C GLU A 93 -9.13 -18.48 0.26
N GLU A 94 -9.76 -17.74 1.18
CA GLU A 94 -11.11 -17.19 1.02
C GLU A 94 -11.26 -16.27 -0.20
N HIS A 95 -10.21 -15.53 -0.57
CA HIS A 95 -10.20 -14.71 -1.78
C HIS A 95 -9.94 -15.57 -3.01
N ALA A 96 -8.98 -16.50 -2.93
CA ALA A 96 -8.64 -17.40 -4.04
C ALA A 96 -9.85 -18.22 -4.50
N ASN A 97 -10.63 -18.75 -3.55
CA ASN A 97 -11.81 -19.58 -3.83
C ASN A 97 -12.95 -18.83 -4.51
N ARG A 98 -12.95 -17.49 -4.49
CA ARG A 98 -13.97 -16.66 -5.14
C ARG A 98 -13.65 -16.39 -6.60
N ILE A 99 -12.40 -16.59 -7.02
CA ILE A 99 -11.95 -16.31 -8.37
C ILE A 99 -12.39 -17.44 -9.30
N THR A 100 -13.12 -17.09 -10.35
CA THR A 100 -13.66 -18.05 -11.33
C THR A 100 -12.86 -18.06 -12.63
N TYR A 101 -12.25 -16.93 -12.99
CA TYR A 101 -11.52 -16.77 -14.23
C TYR A 101 -10.45 -15.69 -14.10
N TYR A 102 -9.25 -15.95 -14.65
CA TYR A 102 -8.19 -14.96 -14.75
C TYR A 102 -8.13 -14.40 -16.17
N THR A 103 -8.27 -13.07 -16.31
CA THR A 103 -7.98 -12.38 -17.57
C THR A 103 -6.47 -12.34 -17.79
N PHE A 104 -5.72 -11.97 -16.76
CA PHE A 104 -4.27 -12.07 -16.74
C PHE A 104 -3.70 -12.09 -15.32
N VAL A 105 -2.49 -12.61 -15.21
CA VAL A 105 -1.63 -12.49 -14.03
C VAL A 105 -0.28 -11.95 -14.49
N SER A 106 0.29 -10.99 -13.78
CA SER A 106 1.56 -10.35 -14.09
C SER A 106 2.48 -10.31 -12.88
N VAL A 107 3.75 -10.63 -13.09
CA VAL A 107 4.83 -10.33 -12.14
C VAL A 107 5.57 -9.12 -12.69
N ILE A 108 5.60 -8.02 -11.93
CA ILE A 108 6.11 -6.71 -12.36
C ILE A 108 7.18 -6.25 -11.37
N VAL A 109 8.34 -5.85 -11.87
CA VAL A 109 9.38 -5.22 -11.05
C VAL A 109 9.01 -3.77 -10.79
N LEU A 110 9.15 -3.34 -9.53
CA LEU A 110 8.94 -1.97 -9.11
C LEU A 110 10.30 -1.27 -8.88
N ASN A 111 10.37 0.00 -9.25
CA ASN A 111 11.47 0.89 -8.86
C ASN A 111 10.89 1.98 -7.96
N GLY A 112 11.12 1.86 -6.63
CA GLY A 112 10.32 2.59 -5.66
C GLY A 112 8.85 2.19 -5.78
N ASP A 113 7.98 3.17 -6.05
CA ASP A 113 6.53 2.98 -6.22
C ASP A 113 6.09 2.88 -7.70
N GLU A 114 7.04 2.92 -8.64
CA GLU A 114 6.74 2.92 -10.07
C GLU A 114 6.85 1.51 -10.70
N LYS A 115 5.84 1.16 -11.52
CA LYS A 115 5.85 -0.06 -12.33
C LYS A 115 6.86 0.06 -13.46
N THR A 116 7.84 -0.83 -13.52
CA THR A 116 8.82 -0.83 -14.61
C THR A 116 8.29 -1.53 -15.87
N LYS A 117 9.11 -1.54 -16.93
CA LYS A 117 8.87 -2.33 -18.15
C LYS A 117 9.25 -3.81 -17.98
N ILE A 118 9.98 -4.16 -16.92
CA ILE A 118 10.37 -5.54 -16.65
C ILE A 118 9.18 -6.24 -16.01
N ARG A 119 8.51 -7.07 -16.80
CA ARG A 119 7.35 -7.84 -16.36
C ARG A 119 7.18 -9.09 -17.20
N GLU A 120 6.54 -10.09 -16.59
CA GLU A 120 6.08 -11.29 -17.28
C GLU A 120 4.59 -11.47 -17.01
N THR A 121 3.83 -11.78 -18.06
CA THR A 121 2.36 -11.89 -17.99
C THR A 121 1.90 -13.23 -18.54
N GLY A 122 1.04 -13.90 -17.77
CA GLY A 122 0.27 -15.05 -18.18
C GLY A 122 -1.22 -14.73 -18.19
N ASN A 123 -2.01 -15.66 -18.70
CA ASN A 123 -3.45 -15.57 -18.88
C ASN A 123 -4.21 -16.67 -18.11
N ASP A 124 -3.58 -17.17 -17.05
CA ASP A 124 -4.12 -18.17 -16.12
C ASP A 124 -3.69 -17.83 -14.69
N GLY A 125 -4.33 -18.47 -13.70
CA GLY A 125 -3.98 -18.34 -12.29
C GLY A 125 -2.64 -19.00 -11.96
N ASP A 126 -2.24 -20.02 -12.71
CA ASP A 126 -0.93 -20.65 -12.59
C ASP A 126 0.16 -19.76 -13.20
N LEU A 127 1.27 -19.62 -12.47
CA LEU A 127 2.42 -18.85 -12.93
C LEU A 127 3.17 -19.62 -14.02
N THR A 128 3.39 -18.95 -15.15
CA THR A 128 4.25 -19.44 -16.23
C THR A 128 5.70 -19.56 -15.76
N ALA A 129 6.48 -20.37 -16.47
CA ALA A 129 7.91 -20.53 -16.20
C ALA A 129 8.68 -19.19 -16.25
N ALA A 130 8.28 -18.26 -17.14
CA ALA A 130 8.88 -16.94 -17.22
C ALA A 130 8.56 -16.08 -15.98
N GLN A 131 7.31 -16.09 -15.52
CA GLN A 131 6.89 -15.42 -14.29
C GLN A 131 7.62 -15.97 -13.06
N ILE A 132 7.71 -17.31 -12.94
CA ILE A 132 8.45 -17.97 -11.85
C ILE A 132 9.93 -17.57 -11.89
N LYS A 133 10.55 -17.60 -13.07
CA LYS A 133 11.96 -17.20 -13.23
C LYS A 133 12.18 -15.75 -12.83
N LEU A 134 11.28 -14.84 -13.23
CA LEU A 134 11.35 -13.43 -12.85
C LEU A 134 11.21 -13.29 -11.32
N LEU A 135 10.20 -13.92 -10.73
CA LEU A 135 9.94 -13.91 -9.29
C LEU A 135 11.15 -14.41 -8.47
N GLN A 136 11.81 -15.47 -8.95
CA GLN A 136 12.96 -16.09 -8.29
C GLN A 136 14.31 -15.40 -8.57
N SER A 137 14.37 -14.48 -9.53
CA SER A 137 15.62 -13.81 -9.90
C SER A 137 16.08 -12.73 -8.92
N PHE A 138 15.19 -12.30 -8.02
CA PHE A 138 15.40 -11.16 -7.14
C PHE A 138 15.78 -11.54 -5.71
N ASP A 139 16.54 -10.65 -5.07
CA ASP A 139 16.95 -10.77 -3.67
C ASP A 139 15.94 -10.11 -2.71
N HIS A 140 16.29 -10.03 -1.42
CA HIS A 140 15.42 -9.44 -0.39
C HIS A 140 15.20 -7.92 -0.53
N SER A 141 15.96 -7.23 -1.38
CA SER A 141 15.93 -5.77 -1.52
C SER A 141 15.13 -5.28 -2.72
N SER A 142 14.56 -6.20 -3.50
CA SER A 142 13.83 -5.90 -4.71
C SER A 142 12.33 -5.78 -4.46
N ASN A 143 11.70 -4.74 -4.99
CA ASN A 143 10.25 -4.55 -4.90
C ASN A 143 9.57 -5.20 -6.10
N LEU A 144 8.60 -6.06 -5.83
CA LEU A 144 7.84 -6.80 -6.84
C LEU A 144 6.35 -6.61 -6.60
N MET A 145 5.59 -6.61 -7.69
CA MET A 145 4.15 -6.62 -7.68
C MET A 145 3.65 -7.84 -8.44
N VAL A 146 2.84 -8.66 -7.78
CA VAL A 146 2.03 -9.69 -8.43
C VAL A 146 0.64 -9.10 -8.61
N TRP A 147 0.22 -8.93 -9.86
CA TRP A 147 -1.05 -8.30 -10.23
C TRP A 147 -1.90 -9.30 -10.99
N ALA A 148 -3.17 -9.43 -10.63
CA ALA A 148 -4.12 -10.19 -11.42
C ALA A 148 -5.32 -9.31 -11.80
N ASP A 149 -5.84 -9.55 -13.00
CA ASP A 149 -7.18 -9.13 -13.41
C ASP A 149 -8.01 -10.39 -13.59
N TYR A 150 -9.17 -10.45 -12.94
CA TYR A 150 -9.92 -11.67 -12.76
C TYR A 150 -11.40 -11.39 -12.51
N GLN A 151 -12.22 -12.42 -12.70
CA GLN A 151 -13.64 -12.42 -12.39
C GLN A 151 -13.89 -13.21 -11.11
N GLU A 152 -14.82 -12.74 -10.29
CA GLU A 152 -15.28 -13.42 -9.08
C GLU A 152 -16.69 -13.96 -9.28
N HIS A 153 -17.06 -14.99 -8.50
CA HIS A 153 -18.46 -15.41 -8.43
C HIS A 153 -19.29 -14.33 -7.72
N GLU A 154 -20.41 -13.91 -8.32
CA GLU A 154 -21.38 -13.03 -7.67
C GLU A 154 -22.07 -13.77 -6.53
N PHE A 155 -21.87 -13.33 -5.28
CA PHE A 155 -22.71 -13.79 -4.18
C PHE A 155 -24.06 -13.08 -4.27
N HIS A 156 -25.09 -13.78 -4.72
CA HIS A 156 -26.47 -13.32 -4.57
C HIS A 156 -26.86 -13.44 -3.10
N THR A 157 -26.71 -12.36 -2.33
CA THR A 157 -27.40 -12.23 -1.04
C THR A 157 -28.86 -11.90 -1.33
N GLY A 158 -29.70 -12.93 -1.36
CA GLY A 158 -31.16 -12.81 -1.41
C GLY A 158 -31.76 -12.38 -0.08
#